data_AF-A0A243PL86-F1
#
_entry.id   AF-A0A243PL86-F1
#
_cell.length_a   1.000
_cell.length_b   1.000
_cell.length_c   1.000
_cell.angle_alpha   90.00
_cell.angle_beta   90.00
_cell.angle_gamma   90.00
#
_symmetry.space_group_name_H-M   'P 1'
#
loop_
_entity.id
_entity.type
_entity.pdbx_description
1 polymer ?
#
loop_
_entity_poly.entity_id
_entity_poly.type
_entity_poly.pdbx_seq_one_letter_code
_entity_poly.pdbx_strand_id
1 'polypeptide(L)'
;MNSLDYRLLRYLLANGTSDLDELAESENVSTRTMQKYIHELGESLGDAAEIRINKNGYFLHILDYRQFSLIQSGVFKQNIDNNDKQKRQAEILFRLIKERQFIPMDEIADQLTVSRGTLLKDLEACRAWLKNYDLQIEGATSRGVKLQVGSTVDLTMLIYNHLFDYVQSRIFTDKTLVASVVSRLNSAKIKTSTTQIFEKIMQIIVFLKKHHYVFSGISPYYTNLMDDSPLFINIVGDIEDRCHVSFSQEEYDFLAFPFNLYANKLLSPAKLKVKVHENKAMFDQIASEVRALVDAKIDYDQFYETTKYHLIFLINRGIFHISPSDYLTDKMLQRFQLAADMAILMIDKLEEKMGIHIADVEINYLTVYFEMALQHADVNVPDQPRVGFYSNMGQSVLQYLQNQLNTMFESQVTITAYQDEEDILKHQDELIMVFTDRPLAHKLRIPVVMIGDIFRDRVLETKVRVSAVQHEIDAGRIIWRPQVFENRASMSYEAVLRAALKPDSDAGLVDPGFIDRLIKHESTTKFVLDNGVAIPHAIADIDENRLFLHLSVLKHAIPVGGKAVSYIFVIGIPRVLGKKALEDLSMLYDLLFLLAVNEAAMNNLRKISGSQDPLTVVTEGL
;
A
#
# COMPACT_ATOMS: atom_id res chain seq x y z
N MET A 1 -14.71 -6.55 -18.86
CA MET A 1 -14.25 -6.43 -17.48
C MET A 1 -14.35 -5.00 -16.99
N ASN A 2 -15.25 -4.73 -16.05
CA ASN A 2 -15.45 -3.44 -15.40
C ASN A 2 -14.51 -3.30 -14.16
N SER A 3 -14.54 -2.15 -13.45
CA SER A 3 -13.64 -1.94 -12.29
C SER A 3 -13.89 -2.92 -11.14
N LEU A 4 -15.14 -3.37 -11.00
CA LEU A 4 -15.58 -4.25 -9.93
C LEU A 4 -15.19 -5.70 -10.23
N ASP A 5 -15.26 -6.14 -11.49
CA ASP A 5 -14.68 -7.41 -11.94
C ASP A 5 -13.17 -7.46 -11.64
N TYR A 6 -12.45 -6.35 -11.83
CA TYR A 6 -11.02 -6.26 -11.58
C TYR A 6 -10.69 -6.30 -10.07
N ARG A 7 -11.52 -5.70 -9.22
CA ARG A 7 -11.36 -5.81 -7.75
C ARG A 7 -11.66 -7.22 -7.24
N LEU A 8 -12.75 -7.84 -7.71
CA LEU A 8 -13.11 -9.21 -7.37
C LEU A 8 -12.03 -10.20 -7.84
N LEU A 9 -11.48 -10.00 -9.05
CA LEU A 9 -10.35 -10.78 -9.55
C LEU A 9 -9.11 -10.65 -8.67
N ARG A 10 -8.76 -9.42 -8.27
CA ARG A 10 -7.64 -9.17 -7.36
C ARG A 10 -7.85 -9.82 -6.00
N TYR A 11 -9.08 -9.74 -5.47
CA TYR A 11 -9.44 -10.35 -4.19
C TYR A 11 -9.24 -11.87 -4.22
N LEU A 12 -9.75 -12.55 -5.26
CA LEU A 12 -9.59 -14.00 -5.42
C LEU A 12 -8.13 -14.42 -5.65
N LEU A 13 -7.31 -13.57 -6.28
CA LEU A 13 -5.88 -13.82 -6.45
C LEU A 13 -5.10 -13.68 -5.14
N ALA A 14 -5.46 -12.71 -4.29
CA ALA A 14 -4.76 -12.42 -3.05
C ALA A 14 -5.14 -13.38 -1.91
N ASN A 15 -6.43 -13.72 -1.80
CA ASN A 15 -6.98 -14.48 -0.68
C ASN A 15 -7.18 -15.97 -0.99
N GLY A 16 -7.02 -16.40 -2.25
CA GLY A 16 -7.12 -17.79 -2.64
C GLY A 16 -8.58 -18.30 -2.70
N THR A 17 -8.96 -19.18 -1.79
CA THR A 17 -10.34 -19.69 -1.70
C THR A 17 -11.11 -18.85 -0.68
N SER A 18 -12.24 -18.28 -1.08
CA SER A 18 -13.06 -17.39 -0.23
C SER A 18 -14.52 -17.78 -0.27
N ASP A 19 -15.21 -17.65 0.85
CA ASP A 19 -16.64 -17.95 0.94
C ASP A 19 -17.49 -16.84 0.28
N LEU A 20 -18.76 -17.13 -0.01
CA LEU A 20 -19.63 -16.19 -0.70
C LEU A 20 -19.97 -14.97 0.15
N ASP A 21 -20.12 -15.15 1.47
CA ASP A 21 -20.45 -14.10 2.42
C ASP A 21 -19.24 -13.16 2.57
N GLU A 22 -18.03 -13.68 2.72
CA GLU A 22 -16.78 -12.91 2.68
C GLU A 22 -16.64 -12.08 1.39
N LEU A 23 -16.89 -12.69 0.23
CA LEU A 23 -16.85 -11.98 -1.06
C LEU A 23 -17.90 -10.87 -1.10
N ALA A 24 -19.13 -11.13 -0.66
CA ALA A 24 -20.21 -10.16 -0.62
C ALA A 24 -19.89 -8.98 0.31
N GLU A 25 -19.32 -9.24 1.49
CA GLU A 25 -18.88 -8.24 2.45
C GLU A 25 -17.73 -7.38 1.92
N SER A 26 -16.75 -7.98 1.24
CA SER A 26 -15.59 -7.28 0.68
C SER A 26 -15.96 -6.15 -0.30
N GLU A 27 -17.06 -6.32 -1.03
CA GLU A 27 -17.56 -5.33 -2.00
C GLU A 27 -18.80 -4.59 -1.49
N ASN A 28 -19.19 -4.81 -0.22
CA ASN A 28 -20.36 -4.22 0.43
C ASN A 28 -21.65 -4.40 -0.37
N VAL A 29 -21.89 -5.62 -0.86
CA VAL A 29 -23.06 -6.00 -1.65
C VAL A 29 -23.75 -7.23 -1.08
N SER A 30 -24.99 -7.49 -1.51
CA SER A 30 -25.67 -8.74 -1.13
C SER A 30 -25.02 -9.96 -1.79
N THR A 31 -25.11 -11.13 -1.16
CA THR A 31 -24.66 -12.41 -1.72
C THR A 31 -25.27 -12.71 -3.09
N ARG A 32 -26.54 -12.32 -3.30
CA ARG A 32 -27.22 -12.41 -4.60
C ARG A 32 -26.55 -11.55 -5.67
N THR A 33 -26.13 -10.34 -5.30
CA THR A 33 -25.39 -9.44 -6.20
C THR A 33 -23.98 -9.99 -6.46
N MET A 34 -23.33 -10.54 -5.43
CA MET A 34 -22.00 -11.13 -5.56
C MET A 34 -21.99 -12.34 -6.49
N GLN A 35 -22.99 -13.22 -6.43
CA GLN A 35 -23.14 -14.32 -7.39
C GLN A 35 -23.23 -13.84 -8.83
N LYS A 36 -23.94 -12.73 -9.07
CA LYS A 36 -24.01 -12.10 -10.39
C LYS A 36 -22.63 -11.61 -10.83
N TYR A 37 -21.87 -10.97 -9.94
CA TYR A 37 -20.53 -10.48 -10.24
C TYR A 37 -19.51 -11.59 -10.50
N ILE A 38 -19.58 -12.67 -9.74
CA ILE A 38 -18.78 -13.88 -9.98
C ILE A 38 -19.05 -14.43 -11.39
N HIS A 39 -20.32 -14.44 -11.81
CA HIS A 39 -20.69 -14.88 -13.14
C HIS A 39 -20.17 -13.93 -14.24
N GLU A 40 -20.37 -12.61 -14.10
CA GLU A 40 -19.89 -11.58 -15.03
C GLU A 40 -18.35 -11.57 -15.15
N LEU A 41 -17.65 -11.81 -14.04
CA LEU A 41 -16.19 -11.97 -14.03
C LEU A 41 -15.78 -13.24 -14.78
N GLY A 42 -16.46 -14.37 -14.56
CA GLY A 42 -16.22 -15.61 -15.31
C GLY A 42 -16.37 -15.41 -16.82
N GLU A 43 -17.41 -14.72 -17.27
CA GLU A 43 -17.59 -14.38 -18.69
C GLU A 43 -16.48 -13.46 -19.22
N SER A 44 -16.05 -12.50 -18.40
CA SER A 44 -14.97 -11.57 -18.77
C SER A 44 -13.59 -12.23 -18.85
N LEU A 45 -13.36 -13.30 -18.09
CA LEU A 45 -12.11 -14.05 -18.11
C LEU A 45 -11.99 -14.99 -19.33
N GLY A 46 -13.13 -15.47 -19.85
CA GLY A 46 -13.18 -16.33 -21.04
C GLY A 46 -12.31 -17.58 -20.88
N ASP A 47 -11.53 -17.90 -21.92
CA ASP A 47 -10.66 -19.10 -21.93
C ASP A 47 -9.37 -18.94 -21.09
N ALA A 48 -9.14 -17.76 -20.51
CA ALA A 48 -7.92 -17.49 -19.75
C ALA A 48 -7.95 -18.07 -18.33
N ALA A 49 -9.10 -17.97 -17.66
CA ALA A 49 -9.32 -18.47 -16.31
C ALA A 49 -10.82 -18.62 -16.04
N GLU A 50 -11.15 -19.42 -15.04
CA GLU A 50 -12.52 -19.63 -14.59
C GLU A 50 -12.60 -19.54 -13.06
N ILE A 51 -13.78 -19.24 -12.53
CA ILE A 51 -14.04 -19.28 -11.10
C ILE A 51 -14.69 -20.61 -10.77
N ARG A 52 -14.03 -21.40 -9.92
CA ARG A 52 -14.54 -22.70 -9.45
C ARG A 52 -14.98 -22.60 -8.00
N ILE A 53 -15.81 -23.55 -7.58
CA ILE A 53 -16.26 -23.70 -6.20
C ILE A 53 -15.80 -25.05 -5.65
N ASN A 54 -15.28 -25.05 -4.42
CA ASN A 54 -14.98 -26.25 -3.64
C ASN A 54 -15.69 -26.20 -2.28
N LYS A 55 -15.39 -27.15 -1.37
CA LYS A 55 -16.02 -27.23 -0.04
C LYS A 55 -15.75 -26.01 0.86
N ASN A 56 -14.73 -25.24 0.55
CA ASN A 56 -14.26 -24.10 1.34
C ASN A 56 -14.57 -22.74 0.66
N GLY A 57 -15.21 -22.73 -0.52
CA GLY A 57 -15.61 -21.49 -1.21
C GLY A 57 -15.22 -21.39 -2.68
N TYR A 58 -15.29 -20.18 -3.22
CA TYR A 58 -14.93 -19.82 -4.59
C TYR A 58 -13.43 -19.56 -4.71
N PHE A 59 -12.81 -19.98 -5.80
CA PHE A 59 -11.40 -19.73 -6.09
C PHE A 59 -11.17 -19.58 -7.59
N LEU A 60 -10.10 -18.88 -7.94
CA LEU A 60 -9.70 -18.69 -9.34
C LEU A 60 -8.86 -19.88 -9.84
N HIS A 61 -9.24 -20.43 -10.98
CA HIS A 61 -8.52 -21.48 -11.68
C HIS A 61 -8.02 -20.96 -13.03
N ILE A 62 -6.70 -20.78 -13.15
CA ILE A 62 -6.07 -20.24 -14.37
C ILE A 62 -5.88 -21.36 -15.40
N LEU A 63 -6.43 -21.17 -16.60
CA LEU A 63 -6.43 -22.15 -17.69
C LEU A 63 -5.31 -21.87 -18.70
N ASP A 64 -5.12 -20.60 -19.09
CA ASP A 64 -4.05 -20.13 -19.96
C ASP A 64 -3.37 -18.90 -19.35
N TYR A 65 -2.18 -19.14 -18.80
CA TYR A 65 -1.39 -18.12 -18.12
C TYR A 65 -1.02 -16.93 -19.01
N ARG A 66 -0.76 -17.13 -20.31
CA ARG A 66 -0.38 -16.01 -21.19
C ARG A 66 -1.56 -15.08 -21.43
N GLN A 67 -2.74 -15.64 -21.70
CA GLN A 67 -3.95 -14.85 -21.89
C GLN A 67 -4.39 -14.17 -20.60
N PHE A 68 -4.28 -14.87 -19.48
CA PHE A 68 -4.60 -14.33 -18.17
C PHE A 68 -3.73 -13.12 -17.81
N SER A 69 -2.43 -13.18 -18.11
CA SER A 69 -1.50 -12.06 -17.90
C SER A 69 -1.86 -10.81 -18.73
N LEU A 70 -2.43 -10.96 -19.93
CA LEU A 70 -2.90 -9.84 -20.76
C LEU A 70 -4.19 -9.20 -20.23
N ILE A 71 -5.08 -9.99 -19.64
CA ILE A 71 -6.28 -9.49 -18.94
C ILE A 71 -5.85 -8.68 -17.71
N GLN A 72 -4.86 -9.18 -16.96
CA GLN A 72 -4.30 -8.48 -15.80
C GLN A 72 -3.67 -7.13 -16.18
N SER A 73 -3.08 -7.01 -17.38
CA SER A 73 -2.48 -5.77 -17.89
C SER A 73 -3.47 -4.76 -18.50
N GLY A 74 -4.79 -5.00 -18.40
CA GLY A 74 -5.81 -3.99 -18.75
C GLY A 74 -6.19 -3.88 -20.24
N VAL A 75 -5.78 -4.84 -21.08
CA VAL A 75 -5.93 -4.78 -22.55
C VAL A 75 -7.41 -4.79 -23.03
N PHE A 76 -8.37 -5.19 -22.17
CA PHE A 76 -9.78 -5.37 -22.54
C PHE A 76 -10.71 -4.16 -22.33
N LYS A 77 -10.21 -2.97 -21.97
CA LYS A 77 -11.06 -1.76 -21.79
C LYS A 77 -11.64 -1.17 -23.08
N GLN A 78 -11.16 -1.59 -24.26
CA GLN A 78 -11.48 -0.93 -25.53
C GLN A 78 -12.91 -1.16 -26.04
N ASN A 79 -13.63 -2.17 -25.55
CA ASN A 79 -14.96 -2.57 -26.05
C ASN A 79 -16.14 -2.21 -25.13
N ILE A 80 -15.98 -1.24 -24.22
CA ILE A 80 -17.05 -0.87 -23.27
C ILE A 80 -17.95 0.25 -23.85
N ASP A 81 -19.26 0.03 -23.70
CA ASP A 81 -20.36 0.91 -24.11
C ASP A 81 -20.23 2.34 -23.52
N ASN A 82 -20.82 3.35 -24.20
CA ASN A 82 -20.79 4.76 -23.78
C ASN A 82 -21.54 5.05 -22.45
N ASN A 83 -22.21 4.05 -21.89
CA ASN A 83 -22.77 4.09 -20.54
C ASN A 83 -21.73 4.02 -19.42
N ASP A 84 -20.46 3.72 -19.73
CA ASP A 84 -19.36 3.78 -18.77
C ASP A 84 -19.04 5.23 -18.39
N LYS A 85 -19.20 5.55 -17.10
CA LYS A 85 -18.92 6.87 -16.53
C LYS A 85 -17.46 7.28 -16.73
N GLN A 86 -16.51 6.36 -16.58
CA GLN A 86 -15.09 6.65 -16.73
C GLN A 86 -14.74 6.97 -18.19
N LYS A 87 -15.34 6.26 -19.15
CA LYS A 87 -15.17 6.55 -20.57
C LYS A 87 -15.67 7.96 -20.92
N ARG A 88 -16.84 8.37 -20.41
CA ARG A 88 -17.33 9.75 -20.59
C ARG A 88 -16.39 10.78 -19.97
N GLN A 89 -15.93 10.55 -18.75
CA GLN A 89 -14.99 11.44 -18.06
C GLN A 89 -13.67 11.57 -18.83
N ALA A 90 -13.14 10.46 -19.35
CA ALA A 90 -11.98 10.46 -20.23
C ALA A 90 -12.22 11.25 -21.52
N GLU A 91 -13.40 11.12 -22.14
CA GLU A 91 -13.77 11.85 -23.36
C GLU A 91 -13.89 13.37 -23.12
N ILE A 92 -14.47 13.78 -21.98
CA ILE A 92 -14.54 15.19 -21.57
C ILE A 92 -13.13 15.77 -21.47
N LEU A 93 -12.26 15.13 -20.69
CA LEU A 93 -10.88 15.60 -20.50
C LEU A 93 -10.11 15.59 -21.82
N PHE A 94 -10.24 14.54 -22.63
CA PHE A 94 -9.57 14.47 -23.93
C PHE A 94 -10.00 15.59 -24.88
N ARG A 95 -11.29 15.96 -24.90
CA ARG A 95 -11.78 17.12 -25.66
C ARG A 95 -11.13 18.41 -25.16
N LEU A 96 -11.11 18.64 -23.85
CA LEU A 96 -10.50 19.84 -23.27
C LEU A 96 -9.00 19.96 -23.58
N ILE A 97 -8.27 18.82 -23.56
CA ILE A 97 -6.84 18.74 -23.90
C ILE A 97 -6.60 19.12 -25.36
N LYS A 98 -7.48 18.72 -26.28
CA LYS A 98 -7.35 19.05 -27.71
C LYS A 98 -7.70 20.50 -28.02
N GLU A 99 -8.80 21.00 -27.47
CA GLU A 99 -9.32 22.33 -27.83
C GLU A 99 -8.54 23.47 -27.18
N ARG A 100 -7.98 23.28 -25.97
CA ARG A 100 -7.18 24.28 -25.22
C ARG A 100 -7.88 25.63 -24.96
N GLN A 101 -9.15 25.76 -25.33
CA GLN A 101 -9.99 26.94 -25.17
C GLN A 101 -11.23 26.60 -24.35
N PHE A 102 -12.02 27.63 -24.02
CA PHE A 102 -13.32 27.43 -23.37
C PHE A 102 -14.29 26.76 -24.33
N ILE A 103 -14.93 25.70 -23.85
CA ILE A 103 -15.97 24.96 -24.59
C ILE A 103 -17.30 25.14 -23.85
N PRO A 104 -18.37 25.59 -24.53
CA PRO A 104 -19.71 25.66 -23.94
C PRO A 104 -20.15 24.31 -23.38
N MET A 105 -20.71 24.30 -22.17
CA MET A 105 -21.16 23.06 -21.52
C MET A 105 -22.22 22.32 -22.33
N ASP A 106 -23.11 23.04 -23.01
CA ASP A 106 -24.17 22.45 -23.82
C ASP A 106 -23.59 21.68 -25.03
N GLU A 107 -22.49 22.15 -25.63
CA GLU A 107 -21.82 21.41 -26.71
C GLU A 107 -21.15 20.12 -26.23
N ILE A 108 -20.65 20.10 -24.99
CA ILE A 108 -20.06 18.88 -24.40
C ILE A 108 -21.19 17.89 -24.09
N ALA A 109 -22.32 18.37 -23.55
CA ALA A 109 -23.48 17.57 -23.23
C ALA A 109 -24.08 16.93 -24.50
N ASP A 110 -24.22 17.72 -25.58
CA ASP A 110 -24.75 17.25 -26.86
C ASP A 110 -23.84 16.20 -27.50
N GLN A 111 -22.52 16.41 -27.51
CA GLN A 111 -21.56 15.42 -28.04
C GLN A 111 -21.67 14.09 -27.31
N LEU A 112 -21.81 14.12 -25.99
CA LEU A 112 -21.89 12.93 -25.15
C LEU A 112 -23.30 12.36 -25.08
N THR A 113 -24.30 13.02 -25.68
CA THR A 113 -25.72 12.65 -25.60
C THR A 113 -26.22 12.51 -24.15
N VAL A 114 -25.80 13.41 -23.26
CA VAL A 114 -26.17 13.41 -21.84
C VAL A 114 -26.85 14.71 -21.41
N SER A 115 -27.60 14.66 -20.31
CA SER A 115 -28.17 15.88 -19.71
C SER A 115 -27.07 16.78 -19.11
N ARG A 116 -27.36 18.08 -19.00
CA ARG A 116 -26.48 19.04 -18.31
C ARG A 116 -26.19 18.64 -16.86
N GLY A 117 -27.17 18.08 -16.15
CA GLY A 117 -26.98 17.58 -14.79
C GLY A 117 -26.02 16.40 -14.71
N THR A 118 -26.02 15.52 -15.72
CA THR A 118 -25.07 14.41 -15.83
C THR A 118 -23.65 14.94 -16.11
N LEU A 119 -23.52 15.89 -17.03
CA LEU A 119 -22.23 16.52 -17.33
C LEU A 119 -21.62 17.20 -16.10
N LEU A 120 -22.41 17.90 -15.29
CA LEU A 120 -21.92 18.52 -14.05
C LEU A 120 -21.33 17.49 -13.08
N LYS A 121 -21.99 16.35 -12.90
CA LYS A 121 -21.47 15.24 -12.07
C LYS A 121 -20.18 14.65 -12.64
N ASP A 122 -20.09 14.50 -13.96
CA ASP A 122 -18.87 14.03 -14.61
C ASP A 122 -17.73 15.03 -14.46
N LEU A 123 -18.00 16.34 -14.59
CA LEU A 123 -17.01 17.40 -14.36
C LEU A 123 -16.53 17.44 -12.90
N GLU A 124 -17.40 17.20 -11.92
CA GLU A 124 -16.99 17.06 -10.51
C GLU A 124 -16.08 15.84 -10.31
N ALA A 125 -16.39 14.71 -10.96
CA ALA A 125 -15.52 13.54 -10.92
C ALA A 125 -14.17 13.79 -11.61
N CYS A 126 -14.16 14.48 -12.77
CA CYS A 126 -12.92 14.91 -13.41
C CYS A 126 -12.11 15.84 -12.49
N ARG A 127 -12.75 16.82 -11.83
CA ARG A 127 -12.07 17.69 -10.86
C ARG A 127 -11.46 16.91 -9.71
N ALA A 128 -12.08 15.81 -9.27
CA ALA A 128 -11.51 14.94 -8.25
C ALA A 128 -10.22 14.26 -8.74
N TRP A 129 -10.17 13.76 -9.99
CA TRP A 129 -8.94 13.22 -10.57
C TRP A 129 -7.83 14.28 -10.64
N LEU A 130 -8.18 15.50 -11.04
CA LEU A 130 -7.20 16.58 -11.22
C LEU A 130 -6.55 17.08 -9.92
N LYS A 131 -7.11 16.79 -8.73
CA LYS A 131 -6.56 17.28 -7.45
C LYS A 131 -5.11 16.85 -7.18
N ASN A 132 -4.71 15.70 -7.71
CA ASN A 132 -3.37 15.14 -7.50
C ASN A 132 -2.37 15.57 -8.59
N TYR A 133 -2.79 16.47 -9.48
CA TYR A 133 -2.02 16.94 -10.61
C TYR A 133 -2.02 18.48 -10.60
N ASP A 134 -1.00 19.13 -11.16
CA ASP A 134 -1.01 20.58 -11.39
C ASP A 134 -1.87 20.94 -12.61
N LEU A 135 -3.16 20.59 -12.54
CA LEU A 135 -4.17 20.71 -13.58
C LEU A 135 -5.50 21.15 -12.97
N GLN A 136 -6.25 22.02 -13.65
CA GLN A 136 -7.55 22.49 -13.14
C GLN A 136 -8.55 22.70 -14.27
N ILE A 137 -9.84 22.47 -14.00
CA ILE A 137 -10.91 22.88 -14.93
C ILE A 137 -11.35 24.29 -14.57
N GLU A 138 -11.03 25.27 -15.41
CA GLU A 138 -11.52 26.64 -15.27
C GLU A 138 -12.94 26.73 -15.84
N GLY A 139 -13.87 27.30 -15.08
CA GLY A 139 -15.22 27.60 -15.53
C GLY A 139 -15.39 29.10 -15.70
N ALA A 140 -16.00 29.52 -16.82
CA ALA A 140 -16.33 30.92 -17.06
C ALA A 140 -17.78 31.08 -17.50
N THR A 141 -18.50 31.99 -16.83
CA THR A 141 -19.89 32.33 -17.16
C THR A 141 -20.02 32.66 -18.64
N SER A 142 -20.98 32.04 -19.32
CA SER A 142 -21.27 32.20 -20.75
C SER A 142 -20.17 31.75 -21.73
N ARG A 143 -19.01 31.27 -21.26
CA ARG A 143 -17.93 30.72 -22.12
C ARG A 143 -17.79 29.21 -21.97
N GLY A 144 -18.22 28.64 -20.84
CA GLY A 144 -18.17 27.20 -20.58
C GLY A 144 -16.95 26.81 -19.77
N VAL A 145 -16.27 25.72 -20.13
CA VAL A 145 -15.16 25.13 -19.36
C VAL A 145 -13.90 24.94 -20.20
N LYS A 146 -12.73 25.06 -19.56
CA LYS A 146 -11.40 24.88 -20.16
C LYS A 146 -10.50 24.09 -19.20
N LEU A 147 -9.57 23.29 -19.73
CA LEU A 147 -8.47 22.75 -18.93
C LEU A 147 -7.31 23.76 -18.84
N GLN A 148 -6.97 24.14 -17.62
CA GLN A 148 -5.74 24.84 -17.27
C GLN A 148 -4.66 23.81 -16.97
N VAL A 149 -3.50 23.96 -17.59
CA VAL A 149 -2.36 23.05 -17.46
C VAL A 149 -1.22 23.83 -16.81
N GLY A 150 -0.85 23.47 -15.59
CA GLY A 150 0.32 24.01 -14.89
C GLY A 150 1.58 23.18 -15.17
N SER A 151 1.45 21.84 -15.22
CA SER A 151 2.53 20.91 -15.55
C SER A 151 2.18 19.99 -16.72
N THR A 152 3.08 19.90 -17.70
CA THR A 152 2.92 19.01 -18.87
C THR A 152 3.29 17.56 -18.54
N VAL A 153 4.15 17.36 -17.54
CA VAL A 153 4.39 16.05 -16.91
C VAL A 153 3.10 15.52 -16.29
N ASP A 154 2.41 16.33 -15.50
CA ASP A 154 1.15 15.93 -14.88
C ASP A 154 0.04 15.71 -15.90
N LEU A 155 -0.02 16.52 -16.96
CA LEU A 155 -0.91 16.26 -18.09
C LEU A 155 -0.64 14.88 -18.72
N THR A 156 0.63 14.52 -18.87
CA THR A 156 1.03 13.21 -19.41
C THR A 156 0.58 12.09 -18.47
N MET A 157 0.80 12.24 -17.17
CA MET A 157 0.41 11.24 -16.16
C MET A 157 -1.11 11.11 -16.02
N LEU A 158 -1.86 12.20 -16.11
CA LEU A 158 -3.32 12.17 -16.19
C LEU A 158 -3.79 11.35 -17.40
N ILE A 159 -3.20 11.60 -18.57
CA ILE A 159 -3.56 10.87 -19.79
C ILE A 159 -3.24 9.39 -19.60
N TYR A 160 -2.03 9.07 -19.13
CA TYR A 160 -1.57 7.71 -18.89
C TYR A 160 -2.49 6.94 -17.92
N ASN A 161 -2.81 7.53 -16.76
CA ASN A 161 -3.54 6.88 -15.68
C ASN A 161 -5.06 6.76 -15.95
N HIS A 162 -5.66 7.75 -16.63
CA HIS A 162 -7.12 7.86 -16.71
C HIS A 162 -7.70 7.82 -18.12
N LEU A 163 -6.97 8.28 -19.14
CA LEU A 163 -7.53 8.48 -20.48
C LEU A 163 -7.05 7.43 -21.49
N PHE A 164 -5.78 7.01 -21.41
CA PHE A 164 -5.07 6.36 -22.51
C PHE A 164 -5.84 5.16 -23.07
N ASP A 165 -6.32 4.28 -22.20
CA ASP A 165 -7.05 3.06 -22.59
C ASP A 165 -8.35 3.35 -23.38
N TYR A 166 -8.93 4.56 -23.25
CA TYR A 166 -10.13 5.00 -23.95
C TYR A 166 -9.87 5.83 -25.22
N VAL A 167 -8.67 6.43 -25.35
CA VAL A 167 -8.37 7.39 -26.42
C VAL A 167 -7.13 7.00 -27.26
N GLN A 168 -6.49 5.86 -26.99
CA GLN A 168 -5.22 5.44 -27.62
C GLN A 168 -5.22 5.61 -29.14
N SER A 169 -6.26 5.12 -29.84
CA SER A 169 -6.36 5.19 -31.30
C SER A 169 -6.40 6.61 -31.87
N ARG A 170 -6.76 7.60 -31.05
CA ARG A 170 -6.82 9.02 -31.38
C ARG A 170 -5.59 9.79 -30.92
N ILE A 171 -4.79 9.22 -30.01
CA ILE A 171 -3.49 9.73 -29.59
C ILE A 171 -2.43 9.38 -30.64
N PHE A 172 -2.40 8.11 -31.08
CA PHE A 172 -1.33 7.61 -31.93
C PHE A 172 -1.80 6.52 -32.89
N THR A 173 -1.33 6.55 -34.13
CA THR A 173 -1.83 5.68 -35.21
C THR A 173 -0.77 4.73 -35.78
N ASP A 174 0.53 5.03 -35.65
CA ASP A 174 1.59 4.20 -36.22
C ASP A 174 1.88 2.96 -35.36
N LYS A 175 1.06 1.92 -35.55
CA LYS A 175 1.23 0.62 -34.88
C LYS A 175 2.55 -0.07 -35.22
N THR A 176 3.14 0.24 -36.37
CA THR A 176 4.40 -0.40 -36.80
C THR A 176 5.61 0.18 -36.06
N LEU A 177 5.59 1.47 -35.73
CA LEU A 177 6.57 2.08 -34.83
C LEU A 177 6.47 1.45 -33.44
N VAL A 178 5.26 1.38 -32.88
CA VAL A 178 5.02 0.78 -31.57
C VAL A 178 5.56 -0.65 -31.52
N ALA A 179 5.21 -1.50 -32.51
CA ALA A 179 5.71 -2.87 -32.58
C ALA A 179 7.24 -2.95 -32.67
N SER A 180 7.87 -2.04 -33.43
CA SER A 180 9.34 -1.96 -33.56
C SER A 180 10.01 -1.60 -32.23
N VAL A 181 9.48 -0.60 -31.52
CA VAL A 181 9.96 -0.19 -30.19
C VAL A 181 9.82 -1.33 -29.19
N VAL A 182 8.63 -1.93 -29.08
CA VAL A 182 8.36 -3.06 -28.16
C VAL A 182 9.28 -4.25 -28.46
N SER A 183 9.49 -4.59 -29.73
CA SER A 183 10.38 -5.68 -30.14
C SER A 183 11.83 -5.45 -29.70
N ARG A 184 12.34 -4.22 -29.84
CA ARG A 184 13.70 -3.86 -29.39
C ARG A 184 13.84 -3.94 -27.86
N LEU A 185 12.86 -3.43 -27.11
CA LEU A 185 12.86 -3.50 -25.64
C LEU A 185 12.76 -4.95 -25.14
N ASN A 186 11.93 -5.78 -25.76
CA ASN A 186 11.82 -7.20 -25.44
C ASN A 186 13.13 -7.96 -25.75
N SER A 187 13.78 -7.64 -26.87
CA SER A 187 15.08 -8.21 -27.23
C SER A 187 16.18 -7.84 -26.23
N ALA A 188 16.11 -6.64 -25.66
CA ALA A 188 16.95 -6.18 -24.57
C ALA A 188 16.56 -6.74 -23.17
N LYS A 189 15.55 -7.63 -23.11
CA LYS A 189 15.04 -8.26 -21.88
C LYS A 189 14.55 -7.25 -20.85
N ILE A 190 13.96 -6.15 -21.30
CA ILE A 190 13.27 -5.19 -20.44
C ILE A 190 11.96 -5.80 -19.94
N LYS A 191 11.63 -5.55 -18.67
CA LYS A 191 10.40 -6.04 -18.04
C LYS A 191 9.18 -5.58 -18.86
N THR A 192 8.22 -6.47 -19.06
CA THR A 192 6.99 -6.19 -19.80
C THR A 192 6.24 -4.97 -19.25
N SER A 193 6.21 -4.79 -17.93
CA SER A 193 5.61 -3.62 -17.29
C SER A 193 6.28 -2.31 -17.72
N THR A 194 7.61 -2.23 -17.66
CA THR A 194 8.38 -1.07 -18.15
C THR A 194 8.15 -0.81 -19.64
N THR A 195 8.16 -1.87 -20.46
CA THR A 195 7.89 -1.75 -21.91
C THR A 195 6.50 -1.19 -22.18
N GLN A 196 5.47 -1.66 -21.45
CA GLN A 196 4.10 -1.18 -21.58
C GLN A 196 3.98 0.30 -21.16
N ILE A 197 4.61 0.70 -20.06
CA ILE A 197 4.61 2.10 -19.62
C ILE A 197 5.28 2.96 -20.70
N PHE A 198 6.47 2.59 -21.17
CA PHE A 198 7.19 3.34 -22.19
C PHE A 198 6.39 3.45 -23.49
N GLU A 199 5.79 2.36 -23.96
CA GLU A 199 4.91 2.36 -25.13
C GLU A 199 3.80 3.41 -25.01
N LYS A 200 3.11 3.50 -23.88
CA LYS A 200 2.04 4.48 -23.68
C LYS A 200 2.59 5.90 -23.64
N ILE A 201 3.68 6.11 -22.89
CA ILE A 201 4.29 7.42 -22.69
C ILE A 201 4.84 8.01 -23.99
N MET A 202 5.54 7.22 -24.82
CA MET A 202 6.02 7.73 -26.12
C MET A 202 4.88 8.21 -27.01
N GLN A 203 3.73 7.52 -27.00
CA GLN A 203 2.55 7.90 -27.77
C GLN A 203 1.95 9.23 -27.26
N ILE A 204 1.84 9.37 -25.93
CA ILE A 204 1.29 10.58 -25.30
C ILE A 204 2.21 11.78 -25.57
N ILE A 205 3.51 11.64 -25.39
CA ILE A 205 4.46 12.74 -25.59
C ILE A 205 4.50 13.18 -27.05
N VAL A 206 4.49 12.25 -28.01
CA VAL A 206 4.37 12.61 -29.44
C VAL A 206 3.06 13.34 -29.71
N PHE A 207 1.94 12.89 -29.13
CA PHE A 207 0.65 13.56 -29.26
C PHE A 207 0.70 15.00 -28.71
N LEU A 208 1.17 15.19 -27.48
CA LEU A 208 1.26 16.52 -26.86
C LEU A 208 2.17 17.46 -27.66
N LYS A 209 3.28 16.93 -28.19
CA LYS A 209 4.19 17.68 -29.06
C LYS A 209 3.51 18.15 -30.35
N LYS A 210 2.78 17.25 -31.02
CA LYS A 210 2.01 17.57 -32.24
C LYS A 210 0.86 18.55 -31.97
N HIS A 211 0.39 18.63 -30.74
CA HIS A 211 -0.62 19.60 -30.28
C HIS A 211 -0.01 20.87 -29.66
N HIS A 212 1.29 21.11 -29.86
CA HIS A 212 2.00 22.32 -29.44
C HIS A 212 1.92 22.61 -27.94
N TYR A 213 1.91 21.57 -27.10
CA TYR A 213 2.19 21.74 -25.69
C TYR A 213 3.69 22.01 -25.50
N VAL A 214 4.01 22.98 -24.65
CA VAL A 214 5.38 23.20 -24.19
C VAL A 214 5.60 22.26 -23.01
N PHE A 215 6.66 21.47 -23.06
CA PHE A 215 6.98 20.56 -21.98
C PHE A 215 7.49 21.33 -20.75
N SER A 216 7.05 20.91 -19.56
CA SER A 216 7.38 21.56 -18.29
C SER A 216 6.99 20.66 -17.12
N GLY A 217 7.53 20.96 -15.93
CA GLY A 217 7.12 20.30 -14.68
C GLY A 217 7.90 19.03 -14.34
N ILE A 218 9.09 18.82 -14.90
CA ILE A 218 9.98 17.75 -14.44
C ILE A 218 10.49 18.07 -13.04
N SER A 219 10.33 17.12 -12.11
CA SER A 219 10.75 17.32 -10.72
C SER A 219 12.28 17.46 -10.63
N PRO A 220 12.81 18.42 -9.85
CA PRO A 220 14.25 18.56 -9.64
C PRO A 220 14.86 17.36 -8.89
N TYR A 221 14.02 16.56 -8.23
CA TYR A 221 14.45 15.34 -7.55
C TYR A 221 14.58 14.14 -8.47
N TYR A 222 14.06 14.22 -9.70
CA TYR A 222 14.21 13.17 -10.69
C TYR A 222 15.56 13.29 -11.42
N THR A 223 16.16 12.15 -11.73
CA THR A 223 17.41 12.08 -12.50
C THR A 223 17.28 11.00 -13.55
N ASN A 224 17.56 11.33 -14.80
CA ASN A 224 17.66 10.33 -15.86
C ASN A 224 18.93 9.51 -15.67
N LEU A 225 18.77 8.24 -15.28
CA LEU A 225 19.88 7.32 -15.01
C LEU A 225 20.31 6.52 -16.25
N MET A 226 19.80 6.80 -17.45
CA MET A 226 20.03 5.97 -18.64
C MET A 226 20.18 6.75 -19.96
N ASP A 227 20.37 8.07 -19.91
CA ASP A 227 20.63 8.92 -21.08
C ASP A 227 21.88 8.52 -21.87
N ASP A 228 22.82 7.81 -21.26
CA ASP A 228 24.00 7.23 -21.89
C ASP A 228 23.74 5.88 -22.57
N SER A 229 22.53 5.32 -22.46
CA SER A 229 22.18 4.02 -23.04
C SER A 229 22.04 4.08 -24.56
N PRO A 230 22.88 3.36 -25.33
CA PRO A 230 22.78 3.34 -26.79
C PRO A 230 21.43 2.82 -27.29
N LEU A 231 20.81 1.90 -26.56
CA LEU A 231 19.49 1.38 -26.90
C LEU A 231 18.43 2.48 -26.82
N PHE A 232 18.46 3.27 -25.75
CA PHE A 232 17.50 4.34 -25.52
C PHE A 232 17.68 5.48 -26.54
N ILE A 233 18.93 5.92 -26.77
CA ILE A 233 19.28 6.91 -27.80
C ILE A 233 18.72 6.50 -29.16
N ASN A 234 18.97 5.26 -29.59
CA ASN A 234 18.49 4.78 -30.89
C ASN A 234 16.96 4.67 -30.99
N ILE A 235 16.30 4.26 -29.89
CA ILE A 235 14.83 4.19 -29.86
C ILE A 235 14.22 5.59 -29.97
N VAL A 236 14.73 6.56 -29.21
CA VAL A 236 14.22 7.93 -29.24
C VAL A 236 14.47 8.57 -30.61
N GLY A 237 15.65 8.37 -31.21
CA GLY A 237 15.94 8.86 -32.57
C GLY A 237 14.98 8.30 -33.62
N ASP A 238 14.66 6.99 -33.59
CA ASP A 238 13.68 6.41 -34.51
C ASP A 238 12.26 6.95 -34.29
N ILE A 239 11.90 7.31 -33.04
CA ILE A 239 10.63 7.96 -32.74
C ILE A 239 10.60 9.37 -33.35
N GLU A 240 11.66 10.17 -33.17
CA GLU A 240 11.78 11.52 -33.75
C GLU A 240 11.69 11.50 -35.27
N ASP A 241 12.48 10.62 -35.91
CA ASP A 241 12.54 10.49 -37.37
C ASP A 241 11.18 10.08 -37.96
N ARG A 242 10.54 9.05 -37.40
CA ARG A 242 9.28 8.51 -37.93
C ARG A 242 8.07 9.36 -37.58
N CYS A 243 8.09 10.05 -36.44
CA CYS A 243 6.99 10.91 -36.04
C CYS A 243 7.12 12.34 -36.55
N HIS A 244 8.28 12.70 -37.11
CA HIS A 244 8.67 14.06 -37.51
C HIS A 244 8.52 15.07 -36.38
N VAL A 245 9.08 14.73 -35.22
CA VAL A 245 9.13 15.58 -34.02
C VAL A 245 10.58 15.72 -33.55
N SER A 246 10.87 16.75 -32.75
CA SER A 246 12.15 16.91 -32.08
C SER A 246 11.92 17.17 -30.59
N PHE A 247 12.52 16.33 -29.75
CA PHE A 247 12.39 16.41 -28.30
C PHE A 247 13.42 17.38 -27.71
N SER A 248 12.98 18.18 -26.74
CA SER A 248 13.88 18.95 -25.88
C SER A 248 14.64 18.01 -24.93
N GLN A 249 15.69 18.52 -24.29
CA GLN A 249 16.41 17.75 -23.27
C GLN A 249 15.48 17.31 -22.13
N GLU A 250 14.54 18.16 -21.70
CA GLU A 250 13.56 17.82 -20.67
C GLU A 250 12.60 16.70 -21.11
N GLU A 251 12.14 16.73 -22.37
CA GLU A 251 11.29 15.66 -22.94
C GLU A 251 12.06 14.36 -23.07
N TYR A 252 13.34 14.42 -23.46
CA TYR A 252 14.24 13.28 -23.53
C TYR A 252 14.43 12.63 -22.15
N ASP A 253 14.70 13.45 -21.13
CA ASP A 253 14.89 12.99 -19.75
C ASP A 253 13.61 12.40 -19.16
N PHE A 254 12.46 12.99 -19.49
CA PHE A 254 11.17 12.44 -19.12
C PHE A 254 10.88 11.11 -19.82
N LEU A 255 11.15 10.96 -21.12
CA LEU A 255 10.93 9.70 -21.85
C LEU A 255 11.68 8.51 -21.22
N ALA A 256 12.76 8.76 -20.48
CA ALA A 256 13.52 7.73 -19.77
C ALA A 256 12.85 7.27 -18.46
N PHE A 257 11.88 8.01 -17.91
CA PHE A 257 11.31 7.72 -16.59
C PHE A 257 10.80 6.28 -16.42
N PRO A 258 10.16 5.62 -17.41
CA PRO A 258 9.61 4.28 -17.22
C PRO A 258 10.66 3.24 -16.82
N PHE A 259 11.92 3.46 -17.22
CA PHE A 259 13.05 2.61 -16.87
C PHE A 259 13.67 3.02 -15.53
N ASN A 260 13.48 4.26 -15.09
CA ASN A 260 13.94 4.76 -13.79
C ASN A 260 12.95 4.46 -12.65
N LEU A 261 11.91 3.64 -12.88
CA LEU A 261 10.95 3.21 -11.84
C LEU A 261 11.43 2.00 -11.03
N TYR A 262 12.35 1.20 -11.59
CA TYR A 262 12.89 -0.02 -10.97
C TYR A 262 14.32 -0.29 -11.46
N ALA A 263 15.09 -1.00 -10.64
CA ALA A 263 16.42 -1.47 -11.02
C ALA A 263 16.38 -2.32 -12.31
N ASN A 264 17.27 -1.99 -13.25
CA ASN A 264 17.44 -2.73 -14.49
C ASN A 264 18.86 -2.52 -15.06
N LYS A 265 19.20 -3.29 -16.09
CA LYS A 265 20.56 -3.34 -16.66
C LYS A 265 20.94 -2.15 -17.54
N LEU A 266 19.98 -1.29 -17.91
CA LEU A 266 20.25 -0.10 -18.70
C LEU A 266 20.67 1.10 -17.85
N LEU A 267 20.51 1.03 -16.53
CA LEU A 267 20.84 2.14 -15.63
C LEU A 267 22.35 2.29 -15.51
N SER A 268 22.83 3.53 -15.56
CA SER A 268 24.23 3.91 -15.42
C SER A 268 24.68 3.74 -13.96
N PRO A 269 25.63 2.82 -13.66
CA PRO A 269 26.10 2.60 -12.28
C PRO A 269 26.75 3.85 -11.68
N ALA A 270 27.40 4.67 -12.52
CA ALA A 270 28.01 5.92 -12.09
C ALA A 270 26.95 6.93 -11.60
N LYS A 271 25.86 7.10 -12.37
CA LYS A 271 24.75 7.98 -11.98
C LYS A 271 23.99 7.47 -10.77
N LEU A 272 23.77 6.16 -10.67
CA LEU A 272 23.19 5.54 -9.49
C LEU A 272 24.02 5.88 -8.23
N LYS A 273 25.35 5.76 -8.30
CA LYS A 273 26.23 6.09 -7.18
C LYS A 273 26.14 7.57 -6.78
N VAL A 274 26.09 8.48 -7.75
CA VAL A 274 25.89 9.91 -7.49
C VAL A 274 24.54 10.15 -6.82
N LYS A 275 23.47 9.54 -7.34
CA LYS A 275 22.12 9.71 -6.79
C LYS A 275 21.98 9.16 -5.37
N VAL A 276 22.60 8.01 -5.08
CA VAL A 276 22.71 7.47 -3.72
C VAL A 276 23.40 8.47 -2.79
N HIS A 277 24.45 9.15 -3.24
CA HIS A 277 25.12 10.15 -2.39
C HIS A 277 24.25 11.40 -2.17
N GLU A 278 23.57 11.89 -3.22
CA GLU A 278 22.66 13.04 -3.13
C GLU A 278 21.48 12.79 -2.19
N ASN A 279 20.86 11.61 -2.30
CA ASN A 279 19.71 11.25 -1.47
C ASN A 279 20.08 11.05 0.01
N LYS A 280 21.35 10.75 0.34
CA LYS A 280 21.78 10.50 1.73
C LYS A 280 21.58 11.71 2.63
N ALA A 281 21.99 12.90 2.19
CA ALA A 281 21.81 14.12 2.97
C ALA A 281 20.33 14.42 3.26
N MET A 282 19.46 14.15 2.28
CA MET A 282 18.02 14.28 2.46
C MET A 282 17.47 13.25 3.45
N PHE A 283 17.90 12.00 3.31
CA PHE A 283 17.52 10.91 4.19
C PHE A 283 17.95 11.18 5.63
N ASP A 284 19.16 11.67 5.87
CA ASP A 284 19.68 11.95 7.22
C ASP A 284 18.85 12.99 7.97
N GLN A 285 18.37 14.01 7.24
CA GLN A 285 17.47 15.01 7.82
C GLN A 285 16.13 14.37 8.23
N ILE A 286 15.53 13.57 7.35
CA ILE A 286 14.27 12.88 7.63
C ILE A 286 14.43 11.86 8.76
N ALA A 287 15.50 11.07 8.75
CA ALA A 287 15.84 10.12 9.80
C ALA A 287 16.02 10.80 11.16
N SER A 288 16.62 12.00 11.20
CA SER A 288 16.72 12.78 12.44
C SER A 288 15.36 13.24 12.95
N GLU A 289 14.42 13.61 12.07
CA GLU A 289 13.06 13.97 12.45
C GLU A 289 12.26 12.75 12.95
N VAL A 290 12.43 11.60 12.30
CA VAL A 290 11.84 10.32 12.75
C VAL A 290 12.38 9.93 14.13
N ARG A 291 13.70 9.98 14.33
CA ARG A 291 14.36 9.66 15.61
C ARG A 291 13.89 10.57 16.75
N ALA A 292 13.62 11.85 16.47
CA ALA A 292 13.12 12.79 17.48
C ALA A 292 11.72 12.43 18.00
N LEU A 293 10.92 11.72 17.18
CA LEU A 293 9.60 11.24 17.53
C LEU A 293 9.66 9.85 18.17
N VAL A 294 10.46 8.94 17.62
CA VAL A 294 10.68 7.58 18.15
C VAL A 294 12.18 7.28 18.18
N ASP A 295 12.78 7.25 19.37
CA ASP A 295 14.16 6.82 19.58
C ASP A 295 14.23 5.30 19.75
N ALA A 296 14.03 4.61 18.63
CA ALA A 296 14.34 3.19 18.52
C ALA A 296 15.85 3.02 18.24
N LYS A 297 16.45 1.93 18.74
CA LYS A 297 17.84 1.55 18.44
C LYS A 297 18.02 1.10 16.98
N ILE A 298 17.72 1.98 16.03
CA ILE A 298 17.92 1.78 14.60
C ILE A 298 19.22 2.47 14.20
N ASP A 299 20.11 1.69 13.60
CA ASP A 299 21.22 2.22 12.83
C ASP A 299 20.70 2.73 11.48
N TYR A 300 20.47 4.05 11.41
CA TYR A 300 19.96 4.68 10.20
C TYR A 300 20.99 4.74 9.07
N ASP A 301 22.29 4.60 9.36
CA ASP A 301 23.30 4.46 8.31
C ASP A 301 23.17 3.09 7.64
N GLN A 302 23.07 2.02 8.44
CA GLN A 302 22.81 0.67 7.92
C GLN A 302 21.43 0.56 7.26
N PHE A 303 20.40 1.20 7.82
CA PHE A 303 19.08 1.28 7.21
C PHE A 303 19.16 1.91 5.82
N TYR A 304 19.89 3.02 5.69
CA TYR A 304 20.10 3.68 4.41
C TYR A 304 20.84 2.76 3.43
N GLU A 305 21.92 2.12 3.86
CA GLU A 305 22.67 1.20 2.98
C GLU A 305 21.79 0.09 2.41
N THR A 306 20.81 -0.37 3.21
CA THR A 306 19.84 -1.41 2.83
C THR A 306 18.72 -0.88 1.93
N THR A 307 18.32 0.39 2.09
CA THR A 307 17.16 0.98 1.40
C THR A 307 17.51 1.99 0.30
N LYS A 308 18.78 2.36 0.10
CA LYS A 308 19.22 3.45 -0.79
C LYS A 308 18.72 3.34 -2.22
N TYR A 309 18.64 2.13 -2.76
CA TYR A 309 18.10 1.91 -4.11
C TYR A 309 16.58 2.06 -4.10
N HIS A 310 15.90 1.38 -3.17
CA HIS A 310 14.45 1.51 -2.97
C HIS A 310 14.02 2.97 -2.83
N LEU A 311 14.76 3.78 -2.08
CA LEU A 311 14.50 5.21 -1.94
C LEU A 311 14.54 5.96 -3.28
N ILE A 312 15.53 5.68 -4.15
CA ILE A 312 15.62 6.31 -5.49
C ILE A 312 14.36 6.01 -6.31
N PHE A 313 13.96 4.75 -6.35
CA PHE A 313 12.89 4.29 -7.22
C PHE A 313 11.50 4.61 -6.65
N LEU A 314 11.31 4.54 -5.33
CA LEU A 314 10.13 5.01 -4.62
C LEU A 314 9.88 6.49 -4.88
N ILE A 315 10.93 7.31 -4.78
CA ILE A 315 10.85 8.75 -5.13
C ILE A 315 10.40 8.94 -6.57
N ASN A 316 10.98 8.20 -7.52
CA ASN A 316 10.59 8.30 -8.92
C ASN A 316 9.13 7.87 -9.13
N ARG A 317 8.67 6.81 -8.46
CA ARG A 317 7.27 6.36 -8.48
C ARG A 317 6.31 7.43 -7.94
N GLY A 318 6.67 8.10 -6.84
CA GLY A 318 5.91 9.22 -6.28
C GLY A 318 5.86 10.43 -7.22
N ILE A 319 7.00 10.84 -7.79
CA ILE A 319 7.08 11.96 -8.75
C ILE A 319 6.15 11.74 -9.96
N PHE A 320 6.06 10.52 -10.46
CA PHE A 320 5.27 10.20 -11.66
C PHE A 320 3.90 9.59 -11.37
N HIS A 321 3.42 9.61 -10.12
CA HIS A 321 2.11 9.05 -9.75
C HIS A 321 1.94 7.58 -10.20
N ILE A 322 3.02 6.79 -10.12
CA ILE A 322 3.00 5.37 -10.43
C ILE A 322 2.91 4.58 -9.13
N SER A 323 1.73 4.03 -8.85
CA SER A 323 1.60 3.04 -7.78
C SER A 323 2.24 1.72 -8.24
N PRO A 324 3.18 1.13 -7.48
CA PRO A 324 3.46 -0.28 -7.65
C PRO A 324 2.18 -1.05 -7.32
N SER A 325 2.10 -2.27 -7.80
CA SER A 325 0.97 -3.12 -7.43
C SER A 325 1.07 -3.49 -5.95
N ASP A 326 -0.06 -3.38 -5.27
CA ASP A 326 -0.21 -3.74 -3.85
C ASP A 326 -0.37 -5.25 -3.71
N TYR A 327 0.64 -5.88 -3.10
CA TYR A 327 0.70 -7.32 -2.92
C TYR A 327 0.97 -7.73 -1.46
N LEU A 328 1.36 -6.78 -0.62
CA LEU A 328 1.44 -6.96 0.83
C LEU A 328 0.20 -6.28 1.43
N THR A 329 -0.91 -7.03 1.54
CA THR A 329 -2.15 -6.48 2.09
C THR A 329 -1.92 -5.91 3.49
N ASP A 330 -2.57 -4.80 3.83
CA ASP A 330 -2.52 -4.16 5.16
C ASP A 330 -2.68 -5.19 6.29
N LYS A 331 -3.57 -6.18 6.12
CA LYS A 331 -3.81 -7.29 7.07
C LYS A 331 -2.55 -8.09 7.44
N MET A 332 -1.57 -8.24 6.53
CA MET A 332 -0.33 -8.99 6.81
C MET A 332 0.63 -8.22 7.71
N LEU A 333 0.64 -6.89 7.60
CA LEU A 333 1.54 -5.99 8.31
C LEU A 333 0.93 -5.41 9.59
N GLN A 334 -0.34 -5.70 9.86
CA GLN A 334 -1.05 -5.33 11.10
C GLN A 334 -0.30 -5.70 12.39
N ARG A 335 0.60 -6.70 12.36
CA ARG A 335 1.42 -7.07 13.54
C ARG A 335 2.64 -6.17 13.77
N PHE A 336 3.06 -5.40 12.76
CA PHE A 336 4.26 -4.56 12.77
C PHE A 336 3.90 -3.06 12.92
N GLN A 337 3.00 -2.74 13.83
CA GLN A 337 2.43 -1.39 13.96
C GLN A 337 3.49 -0.31 14.17
N LEU A 338 4.49 -0.55 15.03
CA LEU A 338 5.58 0.40 15.23
C LEU A 338 6.36 0.65 13.93
N ALA A 339 6.68 -0.40 13.18
CA ALA A 339 7.39 -0.28 11.92
C ALA A 339 6.54 0.45 10.86
N ALA A 340 5.23 0.22 10.86
CA ALA A 340 4.28 0.91 10.00
C ALA A 340 4.19 2.40 10.34
N ASP A 341 4.11 2.76 11.62
CA ASP A 341 4.13 4.15 12.07
C ASP A 341 5.41 4.88 11.64
N MET A 342 6.57 4.22 11.76
CA MET A 342 7.84 4.76 11.30
C MET A 342 7.89 4.92 9.78
N ALA A 343 7.30 3.98 9.04
CA ALA A 343 7.16 4.05 7.58
C ALA A 343 6.26 5.23 7.16
N ILE A 344 5.07 5.36 7.76
CA ILE A 344 4.13 6.47 7.52
C ILE A 344 4.84 7.80 7.79
N LEU A 345 5.49 7.93 8.94
CA LEU A 345 6.18 9.16 9.31
C LEU A 345 7.31 9.52 8.34
N MET A 346 8.07 8.52 7.86
CA MET A 346 9.11 8.74 6.85
C MET A 346 8.52 9.17 5.51
N ILE A 347 7.40 8.56 5.08
CA ILE A 347 6.68 8.93 3.86
C ILE A 347 6.13 10.35 3.95
N ASP A 348 5.42 10.69 5.04
CA ASP A 348 4.87 12.03 5.27
C ASP A 348 5.96 13.11 5.14
N LYS A 349 7.15 12.83 5.70
CA LYS A 349 8.30 13.73 5.63
C LYS A 349 8.95 13.81 4.26
N LEU A 350 8.94 12.72 3.49
CA LEU A 350 9.34 12.74 2.08
C LEU A 350 8.36 13.58 1.24
N GLU A 351 7.05 13.37 1.41
CA GLU A 351 6.00 14.11 0.71
C GLU A 351 6.07 15.61 1.03
N GLU A 352 6.16 15.99 2.30
CA GLU A 352 6.29 17.39 2.76
C GLU A 352 7.49 18.08 2.11
N LYS A 353 8.63 17.40 2.07
CA LYS A 353 9.89 17.95 1.56
C LYS A 353 9.92 18.10 0.05
N MET A 354 9.28 17.19 -0.67
CA MET A 354 9.38 17.07 -2.12
C MET A 354 8.16 17.63 -2.85
N GLY A 355 7.05 17.87 -2.15
CA GLY A 355 5.79 18.31 -2.75
C GLY A 355 5.18 17.26 -3.69
N ILE A 356 5.38 15.97 -3.38
CA ILE A 356 4.87 14.84 -4.16
C ILE A 356 3.87 14.03 -3.33
N HIS A 357 3.10 13.18 -3.99
CA HIS A 357 2.29 12.15 -3.33
C HIS A 357 2.90 10.77 -3.56
N ILE A 358 3.05 9.99 -2.50
CA ILE A 358 3.57 8.64 -2.52
C ILE A 358 2.42 7.68 -2.22
N ALA A 359 2.29 6.63 -3.00
CA ALA A 359 1.19 5.67 -2.87
C ALA A 359 1.31 4.85 -1.56
N ASP A 360 0.18 4.59 -0.91
CA ASP A 360 0.10 3.86 0.38
C ASP A 360 0.83 2.51 0.38
N VAL A 361 0.87 1.82 -0.76
CA VAL A 361 1.62 0.56 -0.94
C VAL A 361 3.12 0.69 -0.61
N GLU A 362 3.72 1.87 -0.74
CA GLU A 362 5.12 2.10 -0.37
C GLU A 362 5.32 2.08 1.16
N ILE A 363 4.29 2.46 1.93
CA ILE A 363 4.28 2.32 3.39
C ILE A 363 4.45 0.86 3.76
N ASN A 364 3.77 -0.05 3.04
CA ASN A 364 3.87 -1.49 3.29
C ASN A 364 5.29 -2.02 3.03
N TYR A 365 5.98 -1.54 2.00
CA TYR A 365 7.39 -1.90 1.75
C TYR A 365 8.33 -1.35 2.81
N LEU A 366 8.21 -0.06 3.15
CA LEU A 366 9.03 0.55 4.20
C LEU A 366 8.78 -0.07 5.58
N THR A 367 7.55 -0.50 5.86
CA THR A 367 7.20 -1.21 7.10
C THR A 367 8.08 -2.44 7.28
N VAL A 368 8.31 -3.22 6.22
CA VAL A 368 9.18 -4.40 6.32
C VAL A 368 10.63 -4.00 6.55
N TYR A 369 11.13 -2.94 5.89
CA TYR A 369 12.49 -2.46 6.12
C TYR A 369 12.68 -1.97 7.56
N PHE A 370 11.71 -1.24 8.11
CA PHE A 370 11.72 -0.82 9.52
C PHE A 370 11.66 -2.01 10.46
N GLU A 371 10.80 -2.99 10.19
CA GLU A 371 10.72 -4.20 10.99
C GLU A 371 12.05 -4.97 10.98
N MET A 372 12.69 -5.12 9.82
CA MET A 372 14.03 -5.72 9.71
C MET A 372 15.05 -4.96 10.56
N ALA A 373 15.06 -3.63 10.48
CA ALA A 373 16.01 -2.81 11.22
C ALA A 373 15.77 -2.82 12.74
N LEU A 374 14.50 -2.91 13.16
CA LEU A 374 14.13 -3.06 14.57
C LEU A 374 14.57 -4.41 15.15
N GLN A 375 14.48 -5.50 14.37
CA GLN A 375 14.90 -6.84 14.79
C GLN A 375 16.44 -7.03 14.75
N HIS A 376 17.14 -6.34 13.84
CA HIS A 376 18.57 -6.52 13.57
C HIS A 376 19.44 -5.31 13.93
N ALA A 377 19.41 -4.85 15.19
CA ALA A 377 20.28 -3.77 15.65
C ALA A 377 21.80 -4.07 15.53
N ASP A 378 22.21 -5.33 15.31
CA ASP A 378 23.62 -5.77 15.37
C ASP A 378 24.05 -6.76 14.23
N VAL A 379 23.29 -6.95 13.14
CA VAL A 379 23.61 -7.98 12.13
C VAL A 379 23.68 -7.42 10.71
N ASN A 380 24.80 -7.70 10.02
CA ASN A 380 24.99 -7.41 8.60
C ASN A 380 23.98 -8.21 7.76
N VAL A 381 23.08 -7.52 7.07
CA VAL A 381 22.18 -8.13 6.09
C VAL A 381 23.01 -8.64 4.90
N PRO A 382 22.84 -9.89 4.43
CA PRO A 382 23.57 -10.41 3.27
C PRO A 382 23.30 -9.59 1.99
N ASP A 383 24.29 -9.49 1.09
CA ASP A 383 24.21 -8.80 -0.22
C ASP A 383 23.05 -9.28 -1.12
N GLN A 384 22.50 -10.48 -0.86
CA GLN A 384 21.28 -10.98 -1.48
C GLN A 384 20.26 -11.34 -0.39
N PRO A 385 19.11 -10.63 -0.32
CA PRO A 385 18.09 -10.94 0.67
C PRO A 385 17.56 -12.36 0.45
N ARG A 386 17.57 -13.19 1.49
CA ARG A 386 16.97 -14.54 1.44
C ARG A 386 15.72 -14.57 2.29
N VAL A 387 14.66 -15.15 1.75
CA VAL A 387 13.36 -15.23 2.43
C VAL A 387 13.05 -16.71 2.66
N GLY A 388 12.70 -17.06 3.89
CA GLY A 388 12.25 -18.40 4.21
C GLY A 388 10.78 -18.57 3.85
N PHE A 389 10.41 -19.76 3.38
CA PHE A 389 9.02 -20.09 3.11
C PHE A 389 8.69 -21.44 3.73
N TYR A 390 7.79 -21.45 4.72
CA TYR A 390 7.35 -22.63 5.44
C TYR A 390 5.86 -22.87 5.25
N SER A 391 5.50 -23.47 4.12
CA SER A 391 4.11 -23.74 3.75
C SER A 391 4.00 -24.85 2.70
N ASN A 392 2.83 -25.47 2.61
CA ASN A 392 2.51 -26.51 1.62
C ASN A 392 2.01 -25.94 0.27
N MET A 393 2.20 -24.64 0.02
CA MET A 393 1.71 -24.00 -1.21
C MET A 393 2.39 -24.53 -2.49
N GLY A 394 1.62 -24.57 -3.57
CA GLY A 394 2.11 -25.01 -4.89
C GLY A 394 3.15 -24.04 -5.49
N GLN A 395 3.98 -24.57 -6.39
CA GLN A 395 5.07 -23.82 -7.06
C GLN A 395 4.61 -22.52 -7.74
N SER A 396 3.36 -22.45 -8.21
CA SER A 396 2.78 -21.24 -8.79
C SER A 396 2.68 -20.08 -7.79
N VAL A 397 2.36 -20.36 -6.53
CA VAL A 397 2.26 -19.35 -5.46
C VAL A 397 3.64 -18.89 -5.00
N LEU A 398 4.60 -19.80 -4.92
CA LEU A 398 6.01 -19.48 -4.65
C LEU A 398 6.60 -18.58 -5.73
N GLN A 399 6.36 -18.89 -7.01
CA GLN A 399 6.81 -18.09 -8.13
C GLN A 399 6.15 -16.69 -8.14
N TYR A 400 4.88 -16.63 -7.75
CA TYR A 400 4.18 -15.35 -7.57
C TYR A 400 4.83 -14.52 -6.47
N LEU A 401 5.00 -15.08 -5.27
CA LEU A 401 5.66 -14.41 -4.14
C LEU A 401 7.09 -13.96 -4.49
N GLN A 402 7.83 -14.79 -5.22
CA GLN A 402 9.17 -14.50 -5.71
C GLN A 402 9.20 -13.22 -6.54
N ASN A 403 8.22 -13.03 -7.44
CA ASN A 403 8.12 -11.81 -8.23
C ASN A 403 7.78 -10.59 -7.36
N GLN A 404 6.98 -10.76 -6.31
CA GLN A 404 6.64 -9.68 -5.39
C GLN A 404 7.83 -9.23 -4.57
N LEU A 405 8.54 -10.17 -3.97
CA LEU A 405 9.73 -9.87 -3.19
C LEU A 405 10.83 -9.27 -4.08
N ASN A 406 11.02 -9.76 -5.30
CA ASN A 406 11.96 -9.15 -6.25
C ASN A 406 11.57 -7.71 -6.65
N THR A 407 10.28 -7.39 -6.63
CA THR A 407 9.79 -6.05 -6.94
C THR A 407 10.01 -5.12 -5.75
N MET A 408 9.66 -5.58 -4.55
CA MET A 408 9.84 -4.87 -3.29
C MET A 408 11.30 -4.55 -2.98
N PHE A 409 12.18 -5.56 -3.00
CA PHE A 409 13.60 -5.40 -2.68
C PHE A 409 14.45 -4.93 -3.86
N GLU A 410 13.83 -4.76 -5.03
CA GLU A 410 14.46 -4.27 -6.27
C GLU A 410 15.74 -5.02 -6.67
N SER A 411 15.84 -6.25 -6.20
CA SER A 411 16.97 -7.14 -6.32
C SER A 411 16.45 -8.57 -6.43
N GLN A 412 17.33 -9.50 -6.80
CA GLN A 412 16.96 -10.91 -6.79
C GLN A 412 16.94 -11.41 -5.34
N VAL A 413 15.73 -11.59 -4.82
CA VAL A 413 15.50 -12.27 -3.53
C VAL A 413 15.64 -13.76 -3.74
N THR A 414 16.27 -14.47 -2.81
CA THR A 414 16.31 -15.93 -2.85
C THR A 414 15.26 -16.50 -1.90
N ILE A 415 14.19 -17.10 -2.44
CA ILE A 415 13.26 -17.85 -1.60
C ILE A 415 13.84 -19.23 -1.30
N THR A 416 13.95 -19.55 -0.02
CA THR A 416 14.32 -20.90 0.46
C THR A 416 13.07 -21.55 1.04
N ALA A 417 12.57 -22.61 0.40
CA ALA A 417 11.44 -23.38 0.93
C ALA A 417 11.94 -24.36 2.00
N TYR A 418 11.29 -24.34 3.15
CA TYR A 418 11.57 -25.23 4.27
C TYR A 418 10.40 -26.20 4.47
N GLN A 419 10.72 -27.46 4.75
CA GLN A 419 9.75 -28.50 5.08
C GLN A 419 9.73 -28.80 6.59
N ASP A 420 10.79 -28.40 7.29
CA ASP A 420 10.97 -28.55 8.73
C ASP A 420 11.32 -27.20 9.34
N GLU A 421 10.70 -26.90 10.48
CA GLU A 421 10.95 -25.69 11.24
C GLU A 421 12.34 -25.68 11.88
N GLU A 422 12.89 -26.84 12.27
CA GLU A 422 14.25 -26.93 12.79
C GLU A 422 15.29 -26.43 11.78
N ASP A 423 15.03 -26.66 10.49
CA ASP A 423 15.91 -26.20 9.43
C ASP A 423 15.82 -24.68 9.21
N ILE A 424 14.65 -24.09 9.45
CA ILE A 424 14.52 -22.62 9.48
C ILE A 424 15.34 -22.06 10.63
N LEU A 425 15.25 -22.66 11.82
CA LEU A 425 15.98 -22.21 13.01
C LEU A 425 17.49 -22.18 12.78
N LYS A 426 18.03 -23.21 12.13
CA LYS A 426 19.46 -23.33 11.82
C LYS A 426 19.95 -22.26 10.84
N HIS A 427 19.09 -21.83 9.91
CA HIS A 427 19.44 -20.89 8.85
C HIS A 427 18.85 -19.48 9.06
N GLN A 428 18.20 -19.21 10.20
CA GLN A 428 17.47 -17.96 10.42
C GLN A 428 18.35 -16.71 10.24
N ASP A 429 19.65 -16.80 10.53
CA ASP A 429 20.58 -15.68 10.40
C ASP A 429 20.93 -15.35 8.94
N GLU A 430 20.59 -16.25 8.01
CA GLU A 430 20.74 -16.05 6.56
C GLU A 430 19.47 -15.45 5.94
N LEU A 431 18.36 -15.44 6.67
CA LEU A 431 17.04 -15.06 6.19
C LEU A 431 16.66 -13.66 6.72
N ILE A 432 16.01 -12.86 5.88
CA ILE A 432 15.49 -11.53 6.26
C ILE A 432 14.06 -11.57 6.81
N MET A 433 13.31 -12.62 6.48
CA MET A 433 11.97 -12.91 7.00
C MET A 433 11.56 -14.33 6.61
N VAL A 434 10.52 -14.85 7.25
CA VAL A 434 9.89 -16.14 6.93
C VAL A 434 8.42 -15.95 6.66
N PHE A 435 7.94 -16.42 5.51
CA PHE A 435 6.52 -16.56 5.23
C PHE A 435 6.06 -17.96 5.61
N THR A 436 4.90 -18.08 6.25
CA THR A 436 4.37 -19.39 6.65
C THR A 436 2.85 -19.47 6.60
N ASP A 437 2.27 -20.65 6.38
CA ASP A 437 0.82 -20.89 6.46
C ASP A 437 0.37 -21.42 7.83
N ARG A 438 1.28 -21.50 8.81
CA ARG A 438 1.02 -22.05 10.14
C ARG A 438 1.91 -21.41 11.21
N PRO A 439 1.50 -21.38 12.49
CA PRO A 439 2.37 -20.96 13.58
C PRO A 439 3.62 -21.82 13.67
N LEU A 440 4.75 -21.20 14.00
CA LEU A 440 6.00 -21.89 14.31
C LEU A 440 6.02 -22.26 15.81
N ALA A 441 6.52 -23.45 16.13
CA ALA A 441 6.69 -23.94 17.50
C ALA A 441 7.79 -23.17 18.27
N HIS A 442 8.76 -22.62 17.57
CA HIS A 442 9.91 -21.89 18.08
C HIS A 442 9.85 -20.43 17.62
N LYS A 443 10.20 -19.52 18.55
CA LYS A 443 10.35 -18.10 18.24
C LYS A 443 11.62 -17.90 17.39
N LEU A 444 11.45 -17.35 16.19
CA LEU A 444 12.56 -16.92 15.35
C LEU A 444 13.05 -15.52 15.74
N ARG A 445 14.31 -15.22 15.44
CA ARG A 445 14.92 -13.88 15.59
C ARG A 445 14.69 -12.97 14.38
N ILE A 446 13.90 -13.45 13.42
CA ILE A 446 13.59 -12.78 12.15
C ILE A 446 12.07 -12.63 12.00
N PRO A 447 11.59 -11.64 11.24
CA PRO A 447 10.17 -11.42 11.03
C PRO A 447 9.48 -12.67 10.46
N VAL A 448 8.34 -13.04 11.05
CA VAL A 448 7.49 -14.14 10.56
C VAL A 448 6.17 -13.57 10.07
N VAL A 449 5.90 -13.74 8.78
CA VAL A 449 4.65 -13.33 8.12
C VAL A 449 3.81 -14.56 7.87
N MET A 450 2.60 -14.57 8.42
CA MET A 450 1.66 -15.67 8.17
C MET A 450 0.77 -15.34 6.97
N ILE A 451 0.78 -16.23 5.98
CA ILE A 451 -0.01 -16.15 4.76
C ILE A 451 -1.28 -16.97 4.98
N GLY A 452 -2.42 -16.28 5.02
CA GLY A 452 -3.72 -16.91 5.24
C GLY A 452 -3.96 -17.32 6.70
N ASP A 453 -5.22 -17.29 7.10
CA ASP A 453 -5.78 -17.81 8.36
C ASP A 453 -5.55 -16.97 9.64
N ILE A 454 -6.42 -15.95 9.76
CA ILE A 454 -6.77 -15.23 11.00
C ILE A 454 -7.60 -16.13 11.96
N PHE A 455 -8.02 -17.35 11.56
CA PHE A 455 -9.14 -18.04 12.20
C PHE A 455 -8.90 -19.54 12.49
N ARG A 456 -7.96 -19.89 13.37
CA ARG A 456 -7.92 -21.26 13.94
C ARG A 456 -7.81 -21.25 15.46
N ASP A 457 -8.43 -22.23 16.11
CA ASP A 457 -8.47 -22.41 17.56
C ASP A 457 -7.06 -22.52 18.15
N ARG A 458 -6.67 -21.48 18.89
CA ARG A 458 -5.33 -21.26 19.44
C ARG A 458 -5.36 -21.14 20.96
N VAL A 459 -6.16 -21.98 21.62
CA VAL A 459 -6.35 -21.95 23.08
C VAL A 459 -5.02 -22.00 23.85
N LEU A 460 -4.14 -22.95 23.50
CA LEU A 460 -2.85 -23.10 24.18
C LEU A 460 -1.91 -21.92 23.91
N GLU A 461 -1.84 -21.45 22.66
CA GLU A 461 -1.05 -20.28 22.29
C GLU A 461 -1.53 -19.03 23.06
N THR A 462 -2.85 -18.88 23.20
CA THR A 462 -3.47 -17.77 23.95
C THR A 462 -3.03 -17.82 25.40
N LYS A 463 -3.12 -18.98 26.05
CA LYS A 463 -2.71 -19.16 27.44
C LYS A 463 -1.23 -18.84 27.66
N VAL A 464 -0.36 -19.33 26.78
CA VAL A 464 1.10 -19.09 26.88
C VAL A 464 1.41 -17.61 26.70
N ARG A 465 0.84 -16.94 25.69
CA ARG A 465 1.10 -15.51 25.44
C ARG A 465 0.53 -14.61 26.53
N VAL A 466 -0.66 -14.90 27.03
CA VAL A 466 -1.24 -14.18 28.17
C VAL A 466 -0.34 -14.30 29.40
N SER A 467 0.17 -15.50 29.69
CA SER A 467 1.09 -15.71 30.79
C SER A 467 2.40 -14.94 30.61
N ALA A 468 2.92 -14.87 29.38
CA ALA A 468 4.14 -14.12 29.08
C ALA A 468 3.92 -12.61 29.30
N VAL A 469 2.84 -12.04 28.78
CA VAL A 469 2.52 -10.62 29.00
C VAL A 469 2.22 -10.31 30.47
N GLN A 470 1.52 -11.21 31.19
CA GLN A 470 1.30 -11.06 32.63
C GLN A 470 2.62 -11.02 33.42
N HIS A 471 3.61 -11.84 33.04
CA HIS A 471 4.93 -11.78 33.67
C HIS A 471 5.61 -10.41 33.50
N GLU A 472 5.45 -9.78 32.33
CA GLU A 472 6.00 -8.45 32.05
C GLU A 472 5.25 -7.34 32.83
N ILE A 473 3.93 -7.52 33.04
CA ILE A 473 3.10 -6.66 33.92
C ILE A 473 3.58 -6.79 35.37
N ASP A 474 3.74 -8.02 35.88
CA ASP A 474 4.18 -8.29 37.26
C ASP A 474 5.59 -7.75 37.53
N ALA A 475 6.45 -7.77 36.50
CA ALA A 475 7.79 -7.20 36.55
C ALA A 475 7.81 -5.67 36.42
N GLY A 476 6.65 -5.01 36.30
CA GLY A 476 6.51 -3.56 36.21
C GLY A 476 6.94 -2.95 34.87
N ARG A 477 7.16 -3.75 33.82
CA ARG A 477 7.57 -3.27 32.49
C ARG A 477 6.39 -2.83 31.63
N ILE A 478 5.20 -3.36 31.91
CA ILE A 478 3.94 -2.96 31.30
C ILE A 478 2.99 -2.44 32.38
N ILE A 479 2.58 -1.17 32.28
CA ILE A 479 1.54 -0.56 33.10
C ILE A 479 0.18 -1.07 32.60
N TRP A 480 -0.46 -1.96 33.35
CA TRP A 480 -1.77 -2.53 33.00
C TRP A 480 -2.92 -1.79 33.70
N ARG A 481 -3.88 -1.28 32.91
CA ARG A 481 -5.03 -0.49 33.38
C ARG A 481 -6.35 -0.98 32.78
N PRO A 482 -6.97 -2.02 33.36
CA PRO A 482 -8.28 -2.47 32.92
C PRO A 482 -9.40 -1.69 33.60
N GLN A 483 -10.47 -1.41 32.85
CA GLN A 483 -11.68 -0.83 33.38
C GLN A 483 -12.92 -1.23 32.58
N VAL A 484 -14.07 -1.22 33.26
CA VAL A 484 -15.38 -1.14 32.61
C VAL A 484 -15.74 0.34 32.48
N PHE A 485 -15.96 0.78 31.23
CA PHE A 485 -16.27 2.16 30.94
C PHE A 485 -17.78 2.33 30.68
N GLU A 486 -18.43 3.09 31.57
CA GLU A 486 -19.86 3.42 31.52
C GLU A 486 -20.13 4.48 30.45
N ASN A 487 -20.16 4.07 29.18
CA ASN A 487 -20.41 4.94 28.04
C ASN A 487 -21.88 5.00 27.64
N ARG A 488 -22.27 5.99 26.84
CA ARG A 488 -23.55 6.00 26.11
C ARG A 488 -23.32 5.54 24.68
N ALA A 489 -24.27 4.83 24.09
CA ALA A 489 -24.19 4.38 22.69
C ALA A 489 -24.03 5.54 21.68
N SER A 490 -24.42 6.77 22.05
CA SER A 490 -24.29 7.98 21.23
C SER A 490 -22.93 8.68 21.35
N MET A 491 -22.03 8.22 22.21
CA MET A 491 -20.70 8.82 22.33
C MET A 491 -19.86 8.54 21.08
N SER A 492 -19.12 9.55 20.61
CA SER A 492 -18.13 9.35 19.56
C SER A 492 -16.93 8.58 20.11
N TYR A 493 -16.20 7.90 19.22
CA TYR A 493 -14.96 7.22 19.56
C TYR A 493 -13.95 8.14 20.26
N GLU A 494 -13.78 9.36 19.74
CA GLU A 494 -12.94 10.38 20.36
C GLU A 494 -13.40 10.74 21.78
N ALA A 495 -14.70 10.95 21.99
CA ALA A 495 -15.24 11.27 23.31
C ALA A 495 -15.02 10.14 24.31
N VAL A 496 -15.09 8.87 23.86
CA VAL A 496 -14.76 7.70 24.68
C VAL A 496 -13.27 7.71 25.05
N LEU A 497 -12.36 7.86 24.09
CA LEU A 497 -10.91 7.90 24.36
C LEU A 497 -10.54 9.00 25.36
N ARG A 498 -11.03 10.23 25.14
CA ARG A 498 -10.75 11.37 26.02
C ARG A 498 -11.25 11.12 27.44
N ALA A 499 -12.47 10.59 27.60
CA ALA A 499 -13.05 10.37 28.92
C ALA A 499 -12.43 9.16 29.63
N ALA A 500 -12.13 8.09 28.90
CA ALA A 500 -11.61 6.84 29.44
C ALA A 500 -10.15 6.94 29.90
N LEU A 501 -9.33 7.75 29.22
CA LEU A 501 -7.89 7.92 29.50
C LEU A 501 -7.57 9.13 30.39
N LYS A 502 -8.53 10.01 30.63
CA LYS A 502 -8.32 11.20 31.48
C LYS A 502 -7.79 10.85 32.87
N PRO A 503 -8.32 9.82 33.60
CA PRO A 503 -7.79 9.46 34.90
C PRO A 503 -6.31 9.03 34.87
N ASP A 504 -5.88 8.33 33.82
CA ASP A 504 -4.49 7.88 33.69
C ASP A 504 -3.54 9.04 33.36
N SER A 505 -4.01 10.03 32.58
CA SER A 505 -3.28 11.28 32.35
C SER A 505 -3.20 12.16 33.61
N ASP A 506 -4.31 12.33 34.33
CA ASP A 506 -4.36 13.09 35.58
C ASP A 506 -3.48 12.45 36.68
N ALA A 507 -3.30 11.12 36.63
CA ALA A 507 -2.42 10.36 37.52
C ALA A 507 -0.93 10.39 37.10
N GLY A 508 -0.60 11.01 35.97
CA GLY A 508 0.77 11.08 35.44
C GLY A 508 1.32 9.76 34.89
N LEU A 509 0.45 8.78 34.57
CA LEU A 509 0.89 7.52 33.94
C LEU A 509 1.28 7.70 32.47
N VAL A 510 0.72 8.74 31.84
CA VAL A 510 1.01 9.19 30.48
C VAL A 510 1.03 10.72 30.49
N ASP A 511 1.81 11.33 29.60
CA ASP A 511 1.90 12.79 29.53
C ASP A 511 0.58 13.46 29.09
N PRO A 512 0.34 14.74 29.44
CA PRO A 512 -0.89 15.46 29.09
C PRO A 512 -1.19 15.53 27.58
N GLY A 513 -0.17 15.44 26.73
CA GLY A 513 -0.33 15.49 25.27
C GLY A 513 -0.64 14.15 24.62
N PHE A 514 -0.57 13.04 25.37
CA PHE A 514 -0.75 11.68 24.84
C PHE A 514 -2.11 11.48 24.16
N ILE A 515 -3.19 11.89 24.83
CA ILE A 515 -4.55 11.70 24.33
C ILE A 515 -4.76 12.43 22.98
N ASP A 516 -4.22 13.64 22.83
CA ASP A 516 -4.33 14.39 21.58
C ASP A 516 -3.50 13.78 20.45
N ARG A 517 -2.31 13.26 20.75
CA ARG A 517 -1.50 12.51 19.79
C ARG A 517 -2.20 11.23 19.33
N LEU A 518 -2.78 10.48 20.27
CA LEU A 518 -3.56 9.28 19.99
C LEU A 518 -4.75 9.56 19.06
N ILE A 519 -5.51 10.62 19.34
CA ILE A 519 -6.67 11.00 18.52
C ILE A 519 -6.25 11.46 17.12
N LYS A 520 -5.14 12.20 17.03
CA LYS A 520 -4.59 12.62 15.74
C LYS A 520 -4.17 11.42 14.91
N HIS A 521 -3.45 10.46 15.50
CA HIS A 521 -3.04 9.21 14.85
C HIS A 521 -4.24 8.38 14.40
N GLU A 522 -5.24 8.21 15.28
CA GLU A 522 -6.48 7.49 14.96
C GLU A 522 -7.40 8.24 13.97
N SER A 523 -7.12 9.49 13.61
CA SER A 523 -7.88 10.20 12.59
C SER A 523 -7.54 9.73 11.18
N THR A 524 -6.31 9.24 10.98
CA THR A 524 -5.79 8.71 9.71
C THR A 524 -5.87 7.20 9.66
N THR A 525 -5.55 6.51 10.76
CA THR A 525 -5.26 5.07 10.75
C THR A 525 -6.07 4.33 11.82
N LYS A 526 -7.41 4.32 11.70
CA LYS A 526 -8.28 3.67 12.70
C LYS A 526 -8.05 2.17 12.71
N PHE A 527 -7.42 1.67 13.77
CA PHE A 527 -7.19 0.25 13.88
C PHE A 527 -8.31 -0.48 14.61
N VAL A 528 -9.33 -0.90 13.83
CA VAL A 528 -10.53 -1.60 14.32
C VAL A 528 -10.66 -2.98 13.68
N LEU A 529 -10.59 -4.01 14.51
CA LEU A 529 -10.76 -5.42 14.15
C LEU A 529 -12.24 -5.80 14.02
N ASP A 530 -12.53 -6.82 13.21
CA ASP A 530 -13.91 -7.22 12.83
C ASP A 530 -14.77 -7.68 14.02
N ASN A 531 -14.13 -8.16 15.08
CA ASN A 531 -14.76 -8.65 16.30
C ASN A 531 -15.12 -7.55 17.32
N GLY A 532 -15.06 -6.27 16.93
CA GLY A 532 -15.41 -5.15 17.80
C GLY A 532 -14.32 -4.73 18.78
N VAL A 533 -13.06 -4.96 18.43
CA VAL A 533 -11.88 -4.52 19.18
C VAL A 533 -11.19 -3.38 18.45
N ALA A 534 -10.89 -2.29 19.16
CA ALA A 534 -10.00 -1.22 18.68
C ALA A 534 -8.67 -1.27 19.44
N ILE A 535 -7.55 -1.06 18.74
CA ILE A 535 -6.21 -1.06 19.35
C ILE A 535 -5.47 0.26 18.99
N PRO A 536 -5.96 1.41 19.47
CA PRO A 536 -5.31 2.69 19.26
C PRO A 536 -3.95 2.72 19.98
N HIS A 537 -2.94 3.28 19.34
CA HIS A 537 -1.61 3.38 19.92
C HIS A 537 -0.95 4.70 19.59
N ALA A 538 -0.10 5.20 20.48
CA ALA A 538 0.68 6.41 20.22
C ALA A 538 1.92 6.46 21.11
N ILE A 539 2.87 7.30 20.70
CA ILE A 539 4.05 7.61 21.51
C ILE A 539 3.63 8.44 22.72
N ALA A 540 4.10 8.01 23.89
CA ALA A 540 3.85 8.63 25.18
C ALA A 540 5.18 8.83 25.93
N ASP A 541 5.31 9.95 26.64
CA ASP A 541 6.39 10.12 27.59
C ASP A 541 5.96 9.42 28.89
N ILE A 542 6.49 8.23 29.12
CA ILE A 542 6.15 7.34 30.25
C ILE A 542 7.39 7.16 31.12
N ASP A 543 7.21 7.26 32.43
CA ASP A 543 8.28 7.02 33.40
C ASP A 543 8.95 5.66 33.20
N GLU A 544 10.29 5.68 33.26
CA GLU A 544 11.16 4.51 33.12
C GLU A 544 11.06 3.80 31.75
N ASN A 545 10.53 4.47 30.72
CA ASN A 545 10.34 3.92 29.38
C ASN A 545 9.53 2.61 29.38
N ARG A 546 8.52 2.52 30.24
CA ARG A 546 7.61 1.38 30.33
C ARG A 546 6.55 1.45 29.22
N LEU A 547 5.97 0.31 28.87
CA LEU A 547 4.79 0.26 28.03
C LEU A 547 3.55 0.59 28.87
N PHE A 548 2.58 1.28 28.27
CA PHE A 548 1.27 1.51 28.87
C PHE A 548 0.23 0.70 28.10
N LEU A 549 -0.56 -0.12 28.80
CA LEU A 549 -1.64 -0.91 28.24
C LEU A 549 -2.92 -0.66 29.03
N HIS A 550 -3.87 0.02 28.40
CA HIS A 550 -5.16 0.33 28.99
C HIS A 550 -6.29 -0.36 28.26
N LEU A 551 -7.16 -1.04 29.00
CA LEU A 551 -8.34 -1.69 28.45
C LEU A 551 -9.60 -0.97 28.93
N SER A 552 -10.41 -0.51 27.99
CA SER A 552 -11.79 -0.09 28.25
C SER A 552 -12.77 -1.10 27.69
N VAL A 553 -13.50 -1.78 28.57
CA VAL A 553 -14.66 -2.63 28.23
C VAL A 553 -15.89 -1.74 28.22
N LEU A 554 -16.45 -1.49 27.05
CA LEU A 554 -17.61 -0.60 26.88
C LEU A 554 -18.89 -1.33 27.26
N LYS A 555 -19.75 -0.66 28.04
CA LYS A 555 -21.07 -1.18 28.37
C LYS A 555 -22.01 -1.19 27.17
N HIS A 556 -21.89 -0.18 26.32
CA HIS A 556 -22.63 -0.08 25.07
C HIS A 556 -21.66 0.00 23.90
N ALA A 557 -21.81 -0.87 22.89
CA ALA A 557 -20.98 -0.79 21.71
C ALA A 557 -21.17 0.57 21.00
N ILE A 558 -20.10 1.12 20.43
CA ILE A 558 -20.13 2.36 19.65
C ILE A 558 -19.75 2.10 18.19
N PRO A 559 -20.34 2.82 17.22
CA PRO A 559 -20.00 2.66 15.81
C PRO A 559 -18.67 3.37 15.49
N VAL A 560 -17.68 2.63 14.99
CA VAL A 560 -16.38 3.14 14.56
C VAL A 560 -16.05 2.53 13.20
N GLY A 561 -15.93 3.36 12.16
CA GLY A 561 -15.56 2.87 10.82
C GLY A 561 -16.53 1.83 10.24
N GLY A 562 -17.81 1.89 10.59
CA GLY A 562 -18.82 0.90 10.19
C GLY A 562 -18.91 -0.35 11.07
N LYS A 563 -18.03 -0.50 12.07
CA LYS A 563 -17.99 -1.65 12.98
C LYS A 563 -18.49 -1.27 14.38
N ALA A 564 -19.07 -2.23 15.10
CA ALA A 564 -19.54 -2.03 16.48
C ALA A 564 -18.41 -2.38 17.47
N VAL A 565 -17.78 -1.36 18.06
CA VAL A 565 -16.66 -1.53 18.99
C VAL A 565 -17.16 -1.67 20.42
N SER A 566 -16.75 -2.74 21.11
CA SER A 566 -17.05 -3.02 22.52
C SER A 566 -15.82 -3.01 23.42
N TYR A 567 -14.62 -3.14 22.86
CA TYR A 567 -13.36 -3.22 23.60
C TYR A 567 -12.33 -2.29 22.97
N ILE A 568 -11.63 -1.52 23.79
CA ILE A 568 -10.57 -0.60 23.33
C ILE A 568 -9.30 -0.89 24.14
N PHE A 569 -8.25 -1.36 23.47
CA PHE A 569 -6.91 -1.54 24.03
C PHE A 569 -6.00 -0.40 23.60
N VAL A 570 -5.79 0.58 24.47
CA VAL A 570 -4.89 1.70 24.21
C VAL A 570 -3.46 1.31 24.57
N ILE A 571 -2.54 1.48 23.63
CA ILE A 571 -1.10 1.25 23.86
C ILE A 571 -0.35 2.59 23.88
N GLY A 572 0.32 2.88 25.00
CA GLY A 572 1.31 3.96 25.07
C GLY A 572 2.71 3.39 24.87
N ILE A 573 3.37 3.84 23.80
CA ILE A 573 4.72 3.42 23.43
C ILE A 573 5.72 4.44 23.97
N PRO A 574 6.71 4.04 24.79
CA PRO A 574 7.70 4.98 25.31
C PRO A 574 8.54 5.56 24.17
N ARG A 575 8.93 6.83 24.29
CA ARG A 575 9.74 7.51 23.26
C ARG A 575 11.07 6.82 23.00
N VAL A 576 11.70 6.25 24.03
CA VAL A 576 12.96 5.51 23.92
C VAL A 576 12.68 4.01 24.00
N LEU A 577 12.92 3.30 22.89
CA LEU A 577 12.68 1.87 22.76
C LEU A 577 14.00 1.09 22.80
N GLY A 578 14.33 0.58 23.99
CA GLY A 578 15.37 -0.43 24.13
C GLY A 578 14.92 -1.80 23.61
N LYS A 579 15.89 -2.71 23.40
CA LYS A 579 15.64 -4.07 22.88
C LYS A 579 14.52 -4.82 23.62
N LYS A 580 14.52 -4.78 24.95
CA LYS A 580 13.51 -5.47 25.77
C LYS A 580 12.11 -4.86 25.59
N ALA A 581 11.98 -3.52 25.58
CA ALA A 581 10.70 -2.86 25.35
C ALA A 581 10.12 -3.16 23.96
N LEU A 582 10.98 -3.29 22.94
CA LEU A 582 10.58 -3.71 21.60
C LEU A 582 10.07 -5.17 21.59
N GLU A 583 10.78 -6.08 22.26
CA GLU A 583 10.34 -7.47 22.43
C GLU A 583 8.98 -7.56 23.16
N ASP A 584 8.78 -6.74 24.20
CA ASP A 584 7.55 -6.69 24.97
C ASP A 584 6.38 -6.10 24.16
N LEU A 585 6.65 -5.06 23.34
CA LEU A 585 5.66 -4.45 22.45
C LEU A 585 5.20 -5.42 21.35
N SER A 586 6.14 -6.14 20.73
CA SER A 586 5.83 -7.19 19.75
C SER A 586 4.98 -8.31 20.38
N MET A 587 5.34 -8.75 21.59
CA MET A 587 4.57 -9.75 22.33
C MET A 587 3.15 -9.27 22.65
N LEU A 588 3.01 -7.99 23.00
CA LEU A 588 1.73 -7.36 23.29
C LEU A 588 0.83 -7.33 22.06
N TYR A 589 1.34 -6.87 20.90
CA TYR A 589 0.57 -6.88 19.66
C TYR A 589 0.08 -8.29 19.32
N ASP A 590 0.99 -9.27 19.30
CA ASP A 590 0.64 -10.67 19.04
C ASP A 590 -0.50 -11.17 19.95
N LEU A 591 -0.44 -10.83 21.24
CA LEU A 591 -1.48 -11.20 22.18
C LEU A 591 -2.81 -10.53 21.83
N LEU A 592 -2.84 -9.23 21.55
CA LEU A 592 -4.07 -8.51 21.26
C LEU A 592 -4.75 -9.02 19.98
N PHE A 593 -3.98 -9.37 18.95
CA PHE A 593 -4.49 -10.05 17.76
C PHE A 593 -5.12 -11.40 18.10
N LEU A 594 -4.44 -12.18 18.94
CA LEU A 594 -4.90 -13.49 19.34
C LEU A 594 -6.18 -13.44 20.20
N LEU A 595 -6.27 -12.45 21.09
CA LEU A 595 -7.47 -12.20 21.88
C LEU A 595 -8.62 -11.78 20.98
N ALA A 596 -8.37 -10.88 20.02
CA ALA A 596 -9.42 -10.41 19.14
C ALA A 596 -10.10 -11.55 18.36
N VAL A 597 -9.35 -12.54 17.91
CA VAL A 597 -9.94 -13.66 17.17
C VAL A 597 -10.56 -14.74 18.07
N ASN A 598 -10.49 -14.59 19.40
CA ASN A 598 -11.00 -15.56 20.37
C ASN A 598 -12.19 -14.99 21.15
N GLU A 599 -13.41 -15.29 20.69
CA GLU A 599 -14.64 -14.79 21.32
C GLU A 599 -14.77 -15.15 22.81
N ALA A 600 -14.34 -16.36 23.20
CA ALA A 600 -14.39 -16.79 24.60
C ALA A 600 -13.44 -15.94 25.47
N ALA A 601 -12.22 -15.69 24.97
CA ALA A 601 -11.25 -14.84 25.65
C ALA A 601 -11.74 -13.38 25.76
N MET A 602 -12.36 -12.86 24.70
CA MET A 602 -12.96 -11.52 24.69
C MET A 602 -14.14 -11.41 25.65
N ASN A 603 -15.01 -12.42 25.71
CA ASN A 603 -16.13 -12.44 26.65
C ASN A 603 -15.67 -12.50 28.10
N ASN A 604 -14.55 -13.18 28.38
CA ASN A 604 -13.94 -13.19 29.71
C ASN A 604 -13.51 -11.80 30.19
N LEU A 605 -13.14 -10.87 29.29
CA LEU A 605 -12.83 -9.49 29.68
C LEU A 605 -14.01 -8.77 30.33
N ARG A 606 -15.26 -9.20 30.10
CA ARG A 606 -16.44 -8.65 30.79
C ARG A 606 -16.48 -8.98 32.29
N LYS A 607 -15.68 -9.94 32.74
CA LYS A 607 -15.53 -10.28 34.17
C LYS A 607 -14.65 -9.28 34.92
N ILE A 608 -13.93 -8.42 34.21
CA ILE A 608 -13.16 -7.34 34.80
C ILE A 608 -14.10 -6.43 35.60
N SER A 609 -13.74 -6.22 36.85
CA SER A 609 -14.45 -5.44 37.85
C SER A 609 -13.69 -4.18 38.27
N GLY A 610 -12.36 -4.12 38.03
CA GLY A 610 -11.57 -2.93 38.29
C GLY A 610 -10.09 -3.07 37.92
N SER A 611 -9.31 -2.03 38.21
CA SER A 611 -7.91 -1.91 37.76
C SER A 611 -6.90 -2.86 38.42
N GLN A 612 -7.37 -3.77 39.28
CA GLN A 612 -6.54 -4.78 39.97
C GLN A 612 -6.67 -6.16 39.33
N ASP A 613 -7.61 -6.33 38.39
CA ASP A 613 -7.82 -7.62 37.74
C ASP A 613 -6.64 -7.96 36.81
N PRO A 614 -6.06 -9.16 36.91
CA PRO A 614 -4.94 -9.55 36.07
C PRO A 614 -5.41 -9.80 34.63
N LEU A 615 -4.49 -9.68 33.68
CA LEU A 615 -4.75 -10.00 32.28
C LEU A 615 -5.14 -11.48 32.09
N THR A 616 -4.73 -12.37 33.00
CA THR A 616 -5.04 -13.81 32.98
C THR A 616 -6.52 -14.15 33.04
N VAL A 617 -7.39 -13.21 33.45
CA VAL A 617 -8.86 -13.36 33.40
C VAL A 617 -9.34 -13.80 32.01
N VAL A 618 -8.68 -13.36 30.93
CA VAL A 618 -9.05 -13.77 29.55
C VAL A 618 -8.97 -15.28 29.32
N THR A 619 -8.17 -16.00 30.11
CA THR A 619 -7.93 -17.44 29.93
C THR A 619 -8.85 -18.34 30.74
N GLU A 620 -9.72 -17.78 31.57
CA GLU A 620 -10.62 -18.54 32.43
C GLU A 620 -11.60 -19.39 31.60
N GLY A 621 -11.48 -20.71 31.69
CA GLY A 621 -12.37 -21.63 30.98
C GLY A 621 -12.10 -21.77 29.48
N LEU A 622 -10.97 -21.22 28.99
CA LEU A 622 -10.42 -21.55 27.67
C LEU A 622 -9.91 -22.99 27.61
#